data_AF-A0A9N9T273-F1
#
_entry.id   AF-A0A9N9T273-F1
#
_cell.length_a   1.000
_cell.length_b   1.000
_cell.length_c   1.000
_cell.angle_alpha   90.00
_cell.angle_beta   90.00
_cell.angle_gamma   90.00
#
_symmetry.space_group_name_H-M   'P 1'
#
loop_
_entity.id
_entity.type
_entity.pdbx_description
1 polymer ?
#
loop_
_entity_poly.entity_id
_entity_poly.type
_entity_poly.pdbx_seq_one_letter_code
_entity_poly.pdbx_strand_id
1 'polypeptide(L)'
;MKTSFVLAVLVCVGLTVSAQKNDFLCDACVGLANVVQEYVRKDIPLSEVEEEVKELCKILPGDLEDLCEEKLLPEVDNIYNQLNSTTPQEICEFLEFCEQQ
;
A
#
# COMPACT_ATOMS: atom_id res chain seq x y z
N MET A 1 -2.83 -41.25 20.05
CA MET A 1 -3.59 -39.98 20.20
C MET A 1 -2.83 -38.73 19.70
N LYS A 2 -1.85 -38.82 18.79
CA LYS A 2 -1.10 -37.65 18.27
C LYS A 2 -1.20 -37.43 16.75
N THR A 3 -1.79 -38.37 16.02
CA THR A 3 -1.92 -38.30 14.55
C THR A 3 -3.19 -37.59 14.08
N SER A 4 -4.18 -37.40 14.97
CA SER A 4 -5.47 -36.76 14.63
C SER A 4 -5.39 -35.23 14.57
N PHE A 5 -4.43 -34.61 15.28
CA PHE A 5 -4.29 -33.15 15.33
C PHE A 5 -3.58 -32.58 14.10
N VAL A 6 -2.67 -33.34 13.48
CA VAL A 6 -1.91 -32.90 12.30
C VAL A 6 -2.81 -32.74 11.07
N LEU A 7 -3.82 -33.60 10.93
CA LEU A 7 -4.82 -33.54 9.86
C LEU A 7 -5.77 -32.34 9.99
N ALA A 8 -6.09 -31.91 11.22
CA ALA A 8 -6.95 -30.75 11.45
C ALA A 8 -6.24 -29.43 11.11
N VAL A 9 -4.94 -29.33 11.37
CA VAL A 9 -4.16 -28.13 11.07
C VAL A 9 -3.96 -27.95 9.56
N LEU A 10 -3.78 -29.03 8.80
CA LEU A 10 -3.61 -28.98 7.34
C LEU A 10 -4.87 -28.56 6.57
N VAL A 11 -6.06 -28.79 7.13
CA VAL A 11 -7.34 -28.41 6.48
C VAL A 11 -7.66 -26.92 6.70
N CYS A 12 -7.22 -26.32 7.82
CA CYS A 12 -7.54 -24.91 8.12
C CYS A 12 -6.60 -23.91 7.43
N VAL A 13 -5.37 -24.29 7.09
CA VAL A 13 -4.37 -23.35 6.49
C VAL A 13 -4.59 -23.15 4.99
N GLY A 14 -5.41 -24.00 4.33
CA GLY A 14 -5.65 -23.91 2.90
C GLY A 14 -6.68 -22.86 2.45
N LEU A 15 -7.45 -22.25 3.36
CA LEU A 15 -8.63 -21.44 3.01
C LEU A 15 -8.50 -19.91 3.21
N THR A 16 -7.37 -19.39 3.65
CA THR A 16 -7.21 -17.93 3.85
C THR A 16 -5.87 -17.42 3.29
N VAL A 17 -5.61 -17.65 2.00
CA VAL A 17 -4.48 -17.00 1.30
C VAL A 17 -4.92 -15.68 0.63
N SER A 18 -6.22 -15.46 0.44
CA SER A 18 -6.73 -14.30 -0.32
C SER A 18 -6.82 -12.98 0.48
N ALA A 19 -6.95 -13.04 1.80
CA ALA A 19 -7.10 -11.84 2.65
C ALA A 19 -5.78 -11.07 2.85
N GLN A 20 -4.64 -11.78 2.92
CA GLN A 20 -3.33 -11.20 3.23
C GLN A 20 -2.81 -10.21 2.16
N LYS A 21 -3.20 -10.40 0.90
CA LYS A 21 -2.69 -9.60 -0.22
C LYS A 21 -3.34 -8.22 -0.31
N ASN A 22 -4.63 -8.13 0.02
CA ASN A 22 -5.36 -6.87 0.03
C ASN A 22 -4.91 -5.98 1.20
N ASP A 23 -4.72 -6.57 2.38
CA ASP A 23 -4.24 -5.85 3.56
C ASP A 23 -2.86 -5.21 3.31
N PHE A 24 -1.95 -5.95 2.67
CA PHE A 24 -0.61 -5.43 2.37
C PHE A 24 -0.62 -4.28 1.35
N LEU A 25 -1.44 -4.37 0.30
CA LEU A 25 -1.59 -3.30 -0.69
C LEU A 25 -2.19 -2.03 -0.06
N CYS A 26 -3.19 -2.21 0.82
CA CYS A 26 -3.79 -1.13 1.57
C CYS A 26 -2.75 -0.44 2.47
N ASP A 27 -2.02 -1.22 3.28
CA ASP A 27 -0.97 -0.69 4.16
C ASP A 27 0.11 0.07 3.39
N ALA A 28 0.52 -0.44 2.22
CA ALA A 28 1.51 0.19 1.37
C ALA A 28 1.00 1.51 0.77
N CYS A 29 -0.25 1.55 0.29
CA CYS A 29 -0.88 2.79 -0.19
C CYS A 29 -1.00 3.82 0.94
N VAL A 30 -1.50 3.41 2.11
CA VAL A 30 -1.67 4.32 3.25
C VAL A 30 -0.31 4.84 3.73
N GLY A 31 0.71 3.99 3.75
CA GLY A 31 2.09 4.38 4.03
C GLY A 31 2.60 5.45 3.06
N LEU A 32 2.44 5.24 1.75
CA LEU A 32 2.80 6.22 0.73
C LEU A 32 2.00 7.53 0.91
N ALA A 33 0.69 7.44 1.08
CA ALA A 33 -0.18 8.61 1.24
C ALA A 33 0.17 9.43 2.49
N ASN A 34 0.61 8.80 3.58
CA ASN A 34 1.14 9.52 4.74
C ASN A 34 2.44 10.28 4.41
N VAL A 35 3.36 9.66 3.66
CA VAL A 35 4.59 10.32 3.21
C VAL A 35 4.26 11.52 2.32
N VAL A 36 3.38 11.34 1.33
CA VAL A 36 2.95 12.42 0.44
C VAL A 36 2.23 13.53 1.23
N GLN A 37 1.42 13.20 2.23
CA GLN A 37 0.76 14.19 3.09
C GLN A 37 1.76 15.07 3.83
N GLU A 38 2.87 14.51 4.33
CA GLU A 38 3.93 15.29 4.96
C GLU A 38 4.63 16.24 3.99
N TYR A 39 4.77 15.86 2.71
CA TYR A 39 5.30 16.74 1.68
C TYR A 39 4.34 17.87 1.32
N VAL A 40 3.05 17.56 1.17
CA VAL A 40 2.00 18.58 0.95
C VAL A 40 1.99 19.60 2.09
N ARG A 41 2.08 19.16 3.35
CA ARG A 41 2.17 20.04 4.54
C ARG A 41 3.39 20.95 4.56
N LYS A 42 4.44 20.59 3.83
CA LYS A 42 5.70 21.35 3.72
C LYS A 42 5.77 22.18 2.44
N ASP A 43 4.66 22.27 1.69
CA ASP A 43 4.58 22.97 0.41
C ASP A 43 5.64 22.51 -0.60
N ILE A 44 6.03 21.22 -0.54
CA ILE A 44 6.98 20.62 -1.48
C ILE A 44 6.27 20.42 -2.81
N PRO A 45 6.83 20.89 -3.95
CA PRO A 45 6.16 20.78 -5.23
C PRO A 45 6.00 19.32 -5.67
N LEU A 46 4.89 19.01 -6.36
CA LEU A 46 4.59 17.67 -6.86
C LEU A 46 5.76 17.01 -7.58
N SER A 47 6.47 17.76 -8.44
CA SER A 47 7.62 17.21 -9.19
C SER A 47 8.75 16.68 -8.30
N GLU A 48 8.98 17.32 -7.15
CA GLU A 48 9.99 16.89 -6.18
C GLU A 48 9.48 15.67 -5.38
N VAL A 49 8.19 15.63 -5.07
CA VAL A 49 7.55 14.46 -4.45
C VAL A 49 7.63 13.24 -5.36
N GLU A 50 7.33 13.38 -6.64
CA GLU A 50 7.42 12.29 -7.63
C GLU A 50 8.85 11.76 -7.75
N GLU A 51 9.84 12.66 -7.75
CA GLU A 51 11.25 12.27 -7.78
C GLU A 51 11.66 11.50 -6.52
N GLU A 52 11.31 12.01 -5.34
CA GLU A 52 11.60 11.36 -4.06
C GLU A 52 10.94 9.98 -3.93
N VAL A 53 9.64 9.86 -4.28
CA VAL A 53 8.95 8.57 -4.25
C VAL A 53 9.54 7.59 -5.26
N LYS A 54 9.94 8.06 -6.44
CA LYS A 54 10.61 7.23 -7.44
C LYS A 54 11.95 6.71 -6.94
N GLU A 55 12.76 7.55 -6.29
CA GLU A 55 14.02 7.09 -5.70
C GLU A 55 13.78 6.14 -4.53
N LEU A 56 12.74 6.35 -3.72
CA LEU A 56 12.34 5.40 -2.67
C LEU A 56 11.97 4.04 -3.25
N CYS A 57 11.20 3.98 -4.34
CA CYS A 57 10.84 2.71 -4.99
C CYS A 57 12.07 1.89 -5.38
N LYS A 58 13.09 2.52 -5.99
CA LYS A 58 14.33 1.85 -6.45
C LYS A 58 15.21 1.31 -5.33
N ILE A 59 15.00 1.76 -4.09
CA ILE A 59 15.77 1.28 -2.92
C ILE A 59 15.11 0.03 -2.32
N LEU A 60 13.83 -0.20 -2.62
CA LEU A 60 13.11 -1.38 -2.13
C LEU A 60 13.65 -2.65 -2.80
N PRO A 61 13.71 -3.79 -2.08
CA PRO A 61 14.22 -5.03 -2.66
C PRO A 61 13.11 -5.86 -3.32
N GLY A 62 13.40 -6.41 -4.50
CA GLY A 62 12.61 -7.47 -5.14
C GLY A 62 11.16 -7.04 -5.41
N ASP A 63 10.20 -7.90 -5.07
CA ASP A 63 8.77 -7.68 -5.32
C ASP A 63 8.21 -6.36 -4.73
N LEU A 64 8.91 -5.74 -3.77
CA LEU A 64 8.53 -4.43 -3.22
C LEU A 64 8.87 -3.28 -4.16
N GLU A 65 9.96 -3.39 -4.93
CA GLU A 65 10.30 -2.44 -6.00
C GLU A 65 9.20 -2.47 -7.06
N ASP A 66 8.89 -3.66 -7.58
CA ASP A 66 7.85 -3.86 -8.59
C ASP A 66 6.49 -3.35 -8.12
N LEU A 67 6.11 -3.64 -6.87
CA LEU A 67 4.88 -3.11 -6.28
C LEU A 67 4.87 -1.57 -6.26
N CYS A 68 5.97 -0.97 -5.81
CA CYS A 68 6.08 0.47 -5.70
C CYS A 68 6.01 1.12 -7.08
N GLU A 69 6.82 0.67 -8.03
CA GLU A 69 6.91 1.26 -9.37
C GLU A 69 5.65 1.03 -10.21
N GLU A 70 5.04 -0.16 -10.14
CA GLU A 70 3.90 -0.50 -11.00
C GLU A 70 2.53 -0.13 -10.42
N LYS A 71 2.42 -0.04 -9.09
CA LYS A 71 1.12 0.17 -8.41
C LYS A 71 1.02 1.48 -7.66
N LEU A 72 2.06 1.89 -6.96
CA LEU A 72 1.98 3.04 -6.04
C LEU A 72 2.50 4.34 -6.67
N LEU A 73 3.62 4.29 -7.38
CA LEU A 73 4.23 5.44 -8.05
C LEU A 73 3.29 6.14 -9.05
N PRO A 74 2.49 5.42 -9.88
CA PRO A 74 1.53 6.06 -10.78
C PRO A 74 0.45 6.87 -10.07
N GLU A 75 0.22 6.61 -8.79
CA GLU A 75 -0.86 7.21 -8.00
C GLU A 75 -0.41 8.41 -7.17
N VAL A 76 0.89 8.75 -7.19
CA VAL A 76 1.44 9.87 -6.41
C VAL A 76 0.77 11.20 -6.74
N ASP A 77 0.51 11.48 -8.02
CA ASP A 77 -0.20 12.70 -8.44
C ASP A 77 -1.65 12.74 -7.92
N ASN A 78 -2.37 11.62 -8.02
CA ASN A 78 -3.73 11.49 -7.48
C ASN A 78 -3.75 11.70 -5.96
N ILE A 79 -2.83 11.05 -5.25
CA ILE A 79 -2.68 11.18 -3.80
C ILE A 79 -2.34 12.64 -3.42
N TYR A 80 -1.33 13.23 -4.05
CA TYR A 80 -0.88 14.60 -3.77
C TYR A 80 -2.00 15.63 -3.93
N ASN A 81 -2.77 15.54 -5.02
CA ASN A 81 -3.83 16.50 -5.31
C ASN A 81 -5.06 16.36 -4.41
N GLN A 82 -5.31 15.18 -3.85
CA GLN A 82 -6.52 14.90 -3.06
C GLN A 82 -6.34 15.06 -1.55
N LEU A 83 -5.10 14.98 -1.05
CA LEU A 83 -4.81 15.02 0.40
C LEU A 83 -5.14 16.36 1.10
N ASN A 84 -5.52 17.40 0.37
CA ASN A 84 -6.10 18.63 0.93
C ASN A 84 -7.56 18.44 1.40
N SER A 85 -8.25 17.44 0.86
CA SER A 85 -9.67 17.18 1.08
C SER A 85 -9.97 15.78 1.63
N THR A 86 -8.97 14.89 1.63
CA THR A 86 -9.12 13.50 2.08
C THR A 86 -8.00 13.10 3.03
N THR A 87 -8.23 12.05 3.80
CA THR A 87 -7.22 11.36 4.59
C THR A 87 -6.48 10.33 3.74
N PRO A 88 -5.29 9.86 4.19
CA PRO A 88 -4.59 8.74 3.57
C PRO A 88 -5.44 7.48 3.41
N GLN A 89 -6.31 7.18 4.38
CA GLN A 89 -7.21 6.04 4.32
C GLN A 89 -8.25 6.21 3.21
N GLU A 90 -8.97 7.35 3.20
CA GLU A 90 -10.03 7.62 2.24
C GLU A 90 -9.53 7.65 0.79
N ILE A 91 -8.33 8.18 0.53
CA ILE A 91 -7.76 8.17 -0.83
C ILE A 91 -7.36 6.75 -1.27
N CYS A 92 -6.85 5.92 -0.36
CA CYS A 92 -6.50 4.54 -0.68
C CYS A 92 -7.72 3.63 -0.87
N GLU A 93 -8.85 3.94 -0.22
CA GLU A 93 -10.14 3.32 -0.51
C GLU A 93 -10.69 3.77 -1.88
N PHE A 94 -10.57 5.06 -2.19
CA PHE A 94 -10.98 5.61 -3.50
C PHE A 94 -10.18 5.00 -4.66
N LEU A 95 -8.88 4.76 -4.46
CA LEU A 95 -8.00 4.11 -5.42
C LEU A 95 -8.11 2.57 -5.42
N GLU A 96 -9.03 2.00 -4.64
CA GLU A 96 -9.29 0.57 -4.54
C GLU A 96 -8.10 -0.28 -4.03
N PHE A 97 -7.12 0.34 -3.35
CA PHE A 97 -6.08 -0.40 -2.62
C PHE A 97 -6.58 -0.91 -1.27
N CYS A 98 -7.52 -0.18 -0.67
CA CYS A 98 -8.18 -0.56 0.57
C CYS A 98 -9.66 -0.89 0.30
N GLU A 99 -10.19 -1.86 1.03
CA GLU A 99 -11.64 -2.08 1.08
C GLU A 99 -12.30 -0.89 1.80
N GLN A 100 -13.49 -0.51 1.35
CA GLN A 100 -14.30 0.55 1.96
C GLN A 100 -14.67 0.15 3.40
N GLN A 101 -14.27 0.96 4.38
CA GLN A 101 -14.53 0.73 5.81
C GLN A 101 -15.83 1.36 6.29
#